data_AF-A0A7S1X9F8-F1
#
_entry.id   AF-A0A7S1X9F8-F1
#
_cell.length_a   1.000
_cell.length_b   1.000
_cell.length_c   1.000
_cell.angle_alpha   90.00
_cell.angle_beta   90.00
_cell.angle_gamma   90.00
#
_symmetry.space_group_name_H-M   'P 1'
#
loop_
_entity.id
_entity.type
_entity.pdbx_description
1 polymer ?
#
loop_
_entity_poly.entity_id
_entity_poly.type
_entity_poly.pdbx_seq_one_letter_code
_entity_poly.pdbx_strand_id
1 'polypeptide(L)'
;DEVMVEVNTRVVEEMVKLVKGLPRILEDKNFTMLFPPPAPRGADPTTIIISQRALNTARRSLDSIIRKSFQKATDYSAVFEEVRMVQHFKSTWDEKEYKAVKRDVKEFRQDMVLLKQWSDDVTAMKVGEAVGVLHVDSNGMQADLHSTLNKALDVLKQLLTVAARKQCLSVLETFIKLEKKLGDRPVKLENFAAFYANDVELGESKAKYTESNQMVLDMYDMLTTYGGKIPPNDQLNLDDLKDMVTAYNKAMEESAAYIDERKAGMISVLQKNAKEMFADLQAVVDDMHSGKYDKAEKPPKKMMEHIKELTKSFNSCDERAKRFAGYESLFGLQPSDYSRVDQANKELQWHSNKWTYLHDFINLTESWFEEYCGGLDPEVMQSTTDEYTKWNYKIGKMRKDDAVVARLHSYLEEFKLHLPLRMRACRLETSSKPTRRAAALRIGWWRWRTACLRASTTRPASGWRLLQ
;
A
#
# COMPACT_ATOMS: atom_id res chain seq x y z
N ASP A 1 -12.55 26.51 -62.00
CA ASP A 1 -12.77 27.23 -63.29
C ASP A 1 -11.89 28.46 -63.48
N GLU A 2 -11.46 29.15 -62.43
CA GLU A 2 -10.61 30.35 -62.50
C GLU A 2 -9.31 30.16 -63.33
N VAL A 3 -8.60 29.05 -63.14
CA VAL A 3 -7.35 28.77 -63.90
C VAL A 3 -7.60 28.63 -65.41
N MET A 4 -8.73 28.06 -65.82
CA MET A 4 -9.08 27.93 -67.24
C MET A 4 -9.44 29.30 -67.84
N VAL A 5 -10.13 30.15 -67.07
CA VAL A 5 -10.40 31.53 -67.47
C VAL A 5 -9.09 32.30 -67.64
N GLU A 6 -8.17 32.17 -66.69
CA GLU A 6 -6.89 32.87 -66.75
C GLU A 6 -6.02 32.42 -67.94
N VAL A 7 -5.96 31.12 -68.23
CA VAL A 7 -5.22 30.61 -69.40
C VAL A 7 -5.86 31.09 -70.70
N ASN A 8 -7.19 31.06 -70.81
CA ASN A 8 -7.86 31.54 -72.01
C ASN A 8 -7.68 33.05 -72.21
N THR A 9 -7.82 33.86 -71.16
CA THR A 9 -7.72 35.33 -71.23
C THR A 9 -6.27 35.81 -71.36
N ARG A 10 -5.33 35.27 -70.56
CA ARG A 10 -3.95 35.80 -70.54
C ARG A 10 -3.03 35.15 -71.54
N VAL A 11 -3.31 33.91 -71.98
CA VAL A 11 -2.44 33.20 -72.92
C VAL A 11 -3.07 33.21 -74.29
N VAL A 12 -4.29 32.68 -74.42
CA VAL A 12 -4.90 32.49 -75.75
C VAL A 12 -5.35 33.83 -76.37
N GLU A 13 -5.99 34.72 -75.61
CA GLU A 13 -6.38 36.03 -76.15
C GLU A 13 -5.19 36.96 -76.39
N GLU A 14 -4.16 36.95 -75.54
CA GLU A 14 -2.93 37.70 -75.79
C GLU A 14 -2.18 37.19 -77.02
N MET A 15 -2.14 35.87 -77.27
CA MET A 15 -1.63 35.32 -78.53
C MET A 15 -2.42 35.81 -79.74
N VAL A 16 -3.74 35.90 -79.64
CA VAL A 16 -4.59 36.46 -80.72
C VAL A 16 -4.32 37.96 -80.91
N LYS A 17 -4.09 38.72 -79.83
CA LYS A 17 -3.70 40.14 -79.91
C LYS A 17 -2.32 40.33 -80.56
N LEU A 18 -1.35 39.45 -80.27
CA LEU A 18 -0.04 39.48 -80.93
C LEU A 18 -0.16 39.30 -82.45
N VAL A 19 -1.04 38.40 -82.90
CA VAL A 19 -1.28 38.20 -84.35
C VAL A 19 -1.93 39.42 -84.99
N LYS A 20 -2.75 40.19 -84.26
CA LYS A 20 -3.29 41.48 -84.73
C LYS A 20 -2.18 42.52 -84.96
N GLY A 21 -1.11 42.47 -84.17
CA GLY A 21 0.02 43.40 -84.27
C GLY A 21 1.00 43.11 -85.41
N LEU A 22 0.81 42.02 -86.17
CA LEU A 22 1.69 41.69 -87.29
C LEU A 22 1.45 42.64 -88.48
N PRO A 23 2.52 43.19 -89.10
CA PRO A 23 2.39 44.13 -90.21
C PRO A 23 1.73 43.45 -91.41
N ARG A 24 0.76 44.15 -92.01
CA ARG A 24 -0.03 43.64 -93.13
C ARG A 24 0.34 44.39 -94.40
N ILE A 25 0.45 43.66 -95.51
CA ILE A 25 0.72 44.25 -96.84
C ILE A 25 -0.33 45.31 -97.20
N LEU A 26 -1.57 45.14 -96.75
CA LEU A 26 -2.67 46.11 -96.96
C LEU A 26 -2.54 47.39 -96.10
N GLU A 27 -1.76 47.35 -95.02
CA GLU A 27 -1.58 48.45 -94.07
C GLU A 27 -0.16 49.06 -94.14
N ASP A 28 0.74 48.41 -94.90
CA ASP A 28 2.11 48.87 -95.13
C ASP A 28 2.12 49.98 -96.18
N LYS A 29 2.67 51.15 -95.79
CA LYS A 29 2.74 52.37 -96.59
C LYS A 29 3.51 52.19 -97.91
N ASN A 30 4.37 51.18 -98.01
CA ASN A 30 5.13 50.91 -99.23
C ASN A 30 4.30 50.21 -100.30
N PHE A 31 3.25 49.48 -99.91
CA PHE A 31 2.42 48.68 -100.82
C PHE A 31 1.06 49.32 -101.11
N THR A 32 0.67 50.37 -100.39
CA THR A 32 -0.59 51.11 -100.62
C THR A 32 -0.71 51.73 -102.02
N MET A 33 0.41 52.01 -102.70
CA MET A 33 0.42 52.50 -104.08
C MET A 33 -0.04 51.46 -105.12
N LEU A 34 -0.06 50.17 -104.77
CA LEU A 34 -0.46 49.08 -105.67
C LEU A 34 -1.97 48.82 -105.64
N PHE A 35 -2.74 49.48 -104.76
CA PHE A 35 -4.17 49.26 -104.59
C PHE A 35 -5.00 50.50 -105.01
N PRO A 36 -6.11 50.33 -105.75
CA PRO A 36 -6.96 51.43 -106.16
C PRO A 36 -7.70 52.08 -104.95
N PRO A 37 -7.91 53.42 -104.94
CA PRO A 37 -8.64 54.09 -103.87
C PRO A 37 -10.16 53.86 -103.97
N PRO A 38 -10.87 53.63 -102.84
CA PRO A 38 -10.36 53.50 -101.48
C PRO A 38 -9.67 52.15 -101.25
N ALA A 39 -8.54 52.17 -100.53
CA ALA A 39 -7.77 50.96 -100.24
C ALA A 39 -8.67 49.86 -99.63
N PRO A 40 -8.57 48.60 -100.10
CA PRO A 40 -9.43 47.53 -99.63
C PRO A 40 -9.20 47.29 -98.13
N ARG A 41 -10.25 47.43 -97.32
CA ARG A 41 -10.22 47.06 -95.91
C ARG A 41 -10.18 45.53 -95.82
N GLY A 42 -9.01 44.99 -95.49
CA GLY A 42 -8.88 43.57 -95.18
C GLY A 42 -9.75 43.19 -93.98
N ALA A 43 -10.24 41.95 -93.96
CA ALA A 43 -10.99 41.44 -92.82
C ALA A 43 -10.12 41.45 -91.52
N ASP A 44 -10.78 41.66 -90.38
CA ASP A 44 -10.12 41.69 -89.08
C ASP A 44 -9.57 40.29 -88.75
N PRO A 45 -8.23 40.14 -88.61
CA PRO A 45 -7.59 38.84 -88.37
C PRO A 45 -8.13 38.18 -87.12
N THR A 46 -8.44 38.99 -86.10
CA THR A 46 -8.90 38.47 -84.82
C THR A 46 -10.24 37.79 -84.98
N THR A 47 -11.17 38.38 -85.73
CA THR A 47 -12.49 37.77 -86.01
C THR A 47 -12.37 36.47 -86.82
N ILE A 48 -11.43 36.41 -87.77
CA ILE A 48 -11.17 35.19 -88.57
C ILE A 48 -10.56 34.09 -87.71
N ILE A 49 -9.56 34.43 -86.89
CA ILE A 49 -8.83 33.48 -86.05
C ILE A 49 -9.74 32.94 -84.93
N ILE A 50 -10.55 33.81 -84.31
CA ILE A 50 -11.50 33.42 -83.25
C ILE A 50 -12.61 32.51 -83.81
N SER A 51 -13.06 32.74 -85.05
CA SER A 51 -14.05 31.89 -85.71
C SER A 51 -13.48 30.57 -86.24
N GLN A 52 -12.15 30.41 -86.27
CA GLN A 52 -11.52 29.21 -86.79
C GLN A 52 -11.78 27.99 -85.90
N ARG A 53 -12.27 26.90 -86.52
CA ARG A 53 -12.56 25.64 -85.82
C ARG A 53 -11.33 25.04 -85.14
N ALA A 54 -10.13 25.23 -85.71
CA ALA A 54 -8.88 24.74 -85.15
C ALA A 54 -8.57 25.36 -83.77
N LEU A 55 -8.70 26.69 -83.64
CA LEU A 55 -8.48 27.38 -82.37
C LEU A 55 -9.50 26.97 -81.32
N ASN A 56 -10.78 26.89 -81.68
CA ASN A 56 -11.83 26.47 -80.74
C ASN A 56 -11.70 25.00 -80.32
N THR A 57 -11.16 24.14 -81.20
CA THR A 57 -10.82 22.75 -80.85
C THR A 57 -9.62 22.70 -79.90
N ALA A 58 -8.59 23.51 -80.14
CA ALA A 58 -7.43 23.63 -79.25
C ALA A 58 -7.83 24.17 -77.87
N ARG A 59 -8.69 25.19 -77.78
CA ARG A 59 -9.24 25.73 -76.51
C ARG A 59 -9.94 24.64 -75.70
N ARG A 60 -10.86 23.89 -76.33
CA ARG A 60 -11.54 22.76 -75.66
C ARG A 60 -10.57 21.66 -75.23
N SER A 61 -9.52 21.42 -76.02
CA SER A 61 -8.47 20.46 -75.66
C SER A 61 -7.65 20.93 -74.45
N LEU A 62 -7.28 22.22 -74.40
CA LEU A 62 -6.60 22.81 -73.25
C LEU A 62 -7.45 22.74 -71.99
N ASP A 63 -8.72 23.14 -72.07
CA ASP A 63 -9.66 23.03 -70.94
C ASP A 63 -9.79 21.57 -70.46
N SER A 64 -9.84 20.61 -71.40
CA SER A 64 -9.89 19.18 -71.05
C SER A 64 -8.61 18.70 -70.36
N ILE A 65 -7.43 19.12 -70.82
CA ILE A 65 -6.14 18.77 -70.20
C ILE A 65 -6.04 19.35 -68.79
N ILE A 66 -6.46 20.61 -68.60
CA ILE A 66 -6.47 21.26 -67.30
C ILE A 66 -7.42 20.51 -66.35
N ARG A 67 -8.67 20.24 -66.76
CA ARG A 67 -9.64 19.48 -65.95
C ARG A 67 -9.12 18.09 -65.57
N LYS A 68 -8.53 17.36 -66.53
CA LYS A 68 -7.93 16.04 -66.27
C LYS A 68 -6.74 16.12 -65.31
N SER A 69 -5.94 17.18 -65.37
CA SER A 69 -4.80 17.36 -64.47
C SER A 69 -5.27 17.66 -63.03
N PHE A 70 -6.32 18.47 -62.86
CA PHE A 70 -6.95 18.67 -61.55
C PHE A 70 -7.56 17.39 -60.99
N GLN A 71 -8.24 16.59 -61.82
CA GLN A 71 -8.77 15.29 -61.38
C GLN A 71 -7.65 14.36 -60.91
N LYS A 72 -6.56 14.24 -61.69
CA LYS A 72 -5.40 13.44 -61.30
C LYS A 72 -4.74 13.95 -60.01
N ALA A 73 -4.73 15.26 -59.78
CA ALA A 73 -4.21 15.85 -58.54
C ALA A 73 -5.11 15.50 -57.34
N THR A 74 -6.44 15.51 -57.52
CA THR A 74 -7.38 15.02 -56.52
C THR A 74 -7.18 13.53 -56.23
N ASP A 75 -7.02 12.70 -57.26
CA ASP A 75 -6.78 11.26 -57.09
C ASP A 75 -5.45 11.01 -56.36
N TYR A 76 -4.40 11.79 -56.68
CA TYR A 76 -3.10 11.74 -55.99
C TYR A 76 -3.21 12.15 -54.51
N SER A 77 -4.12 13.06 -54.15
CA SER A 77 -4.29 13.48 -52.75
C SER A 77 -4.72 12.34 -51.82
N ALA A 78 -5.29 11.25 -52.34
CA ALA A 78 -5.65 10.07 -51.57
C ALA A 78 -4.43 9.38 -50.92
N VAL A 79 -3.22 9.56 -51.45
CA VAL A 79 -1.98 9.03 -50.87
C VAL A 79 -1.71 9.65 -49.49
N PHE A 80 -2.16 10.88 -49.23
CA PHE A 80 -1.97 11.56 -47.95
C PHE A 80 -3.00 11.14 -46.88
N GLU A 81 -3.96 10.28 -47.22
CA GLU A 81 -4.98 9.79 -46.28
C GLU A 81 -4.36 8.97 -45.13
N GLU A 82 -3.25 8.27 -45.40
CA GLU A 82 -2.50 7.52 -44.39
C GLU A 82 -2.00 8.42 -43.25
N VAL A 83 -1.72 9.69 -43.54
CA VAL A 83 -1.21 10.69 -42.58
C VAL A 83 -2.35 11.47 -41.92
N ARG A 84 -3.62 11.20 -42.27
CA ARG A 84 -4.79 11.87 -41.67
C ARG A 84 -4.87 11.68 -40.16
N MET A 85 -4.44 10.53 -39.64
CA MET A 85 -4.39 10.30 -38.19
C MET A 85 -3.44 11.27 -37.48
N VAL A 86 -2.29 11.57 -38.09
CA VAL A 86 -1.32 12.53 -37.56
C VAL A 86 -1.88 13.96 -37.59
N GLN A 87 -2.63 14.31 -38.64
CA GLN A 87 -3.31 15.60 -38.73
C GLN A 87 -4.44 15.73 -37.68
N HIS A 88 -5.17 14.65 -37.42
CA HIS A 88 -6.14 14.61 -36.32
C HIS A 88 -5.46 14.81 -34.97
N PHE A 89 -4.37 14.08 -34.71
CA PHE A 89 -3.56 14.24 -33.50
C PHE A 89 -3.12 15.69 -33.33
N LYS A 90 -2.59 16.33 -34.38
CA LYS A 90 -2.22 17.75 -34.36
C LYS A 90 -3.38 18.67 -33.94
N SER A 91 -4.60 18.38 -34.39
CA SER A 91 -5.77 19.20 -34.12
C SER A 91 -6.30 19.05 -32.69
N THR A 92 -6.10 17.88 -32.09
CA THR A 92 -6.58 17.54 -30.74
C THR A 92 -5.52 17.69 -29.65
N TRP A 93 -4.25 17.71 -30.00
CA TRP A 93 -3.15 17.67 -29.04
C TRP A 93 -2.96 19.02 -28.34
N ASP A 94 -3.15 19.03 -27.02
CA ASP A 94 -2.78 20.14 -26.13
C ASP A 94 -1.65 19.72 -25.18
N GLU A 95 -0.59 20.52 -25.14
CA GLU A 95 0.56 20.33 -24.28
C GLU A 95 0.18 20.31 -22.79
N LYS A 96 -0.77 21.14 -22.35
CA LYS A 96 -1.12 21.25 -20.93
C LYS A 96 -1.85 20.03 -20.42
N GLU A 97 -2.87 19.60 -21.15
CA GLU A 97 -3.60 18.36 -20.84
C GLU A 97 -2.66 17.16 -20.91
N TYR A 98 -1.78 17.13 -21.92
CA TYR A 98 -0.81 16.07 -22.06
C TYR A 98 0.15 15.97 -20.85
N LYS A 99 0.59 17.10 -20.28
CA LYS A 99 1.43 17.12 -19.07
C LYS A 99 0.68 16.77 -17.77
N ALA A 100 -0.62 17.01 -17.70
CA ALA A 100 -1.42 16.78 -16.49
C ALA A 100 -1.70 15.28 -16.23
N VAL A 101 -1.74 14.47 -17.30
CA VAL A 101 -1.97 13.03 -17.20
C VAL A 101 -0.74 12.32 -16.62
N LYS A 102 -0.93 11.64 -15.48
CA LYS A 102 0.08 10.74 -14.91
C LYS A 102 0.19 9.49 -15.78
N ARG A 103 1.40 9.19 -16.24
CA ARG A 103 1.67 8.02 -17.08
C ARG A 103 2.57 7.02 -16.38
N ASP A 104 2.34 5.75 -16.67
CA ASP A 104 3.25 4.66 -16.33
C ASP A 104 4.39 4.52 -17.36
N VAL A 105 5.49 3.86 -17.00
CA VAL A 105 6.65 3.63 -17.89
C VAL A 105 6.26 2.86 -19.15
N LYS A 106 5.27 1.96 -19.05
CA LYS A 106 4.72 1.25 -20.22
C LYS A 106 4.03 2.19 -21.20
N GLU A 107 3.26 3.15 -20.69
CA GLU A 107 2.55 4.15 -21.50
C GLU A 107 3.54 5.13 -22.13
N PHE A 108 4.56 5.58 -21.39
CA PHE A 108 5.66 6.37 -21.96
C PHE A 108 6.33 5.65 -23.14
N ARG A 109 6.57 4.33 -23.02
CA ARG A 109 7.16 3.54 -24.10
C ARG A 109 6.24 3.49 -25.33
N GLN A 110 4.96 3.25 -25.12
CA GLN A 110 3.97 3.18 -26.21
C GLN A 110 3.86 4.52 -26.94
N ASP A 111 3.72 5.62 -26.19
CA ASP A 111 3.63 6.97 -26.75
C ASP A 111 4.91 7.35 -27.53
N MET A 112 6.10 7.01 -27.00
CA MET A 112 7.39 7.25 -27.67
C MET A 112 7.48 6.49 -29.00
N VAL A 113 7.13 5.20 -29.01
CA VAL A 113 7.16 4.36 -30.23
C VAL A 113 6.19 4.90 -31.27
N LEU A 114 4.97 5.24 -30.86
CA LEU A 114 3.92 5.75 -31.74
C LEU A 114 4.33 7.08 -32.39
N LEU A 115 4.81 8.04 -31.60
CA LEU A 115 5.25 9.34 -32.10
C LEU A 115 6.47 9.21 -33.01
N LYS A 116 7.38 8.27 -32.72
CA LYS A 116 8.54 8.01 -33.58
C LYS A 116 8.11 7.40 -34.92
N GLN A 117 7.22 6.42 -34.89
CA GLN A 117 6.64 5.81 -36.09
C GLN A 117 5.94 6.87 -36.96
N TRP A 118 5.09 7.71 -36.38
CA TRP A 118 4.44 8.80 -37.11
C TRP A 118 5.44 9.82 -37.67
N SER A 119 6.54 10.09 -36.97
CA SER A 119 7.59 10.96 -37.49
C SER A 119 8.29 10.34 -38.70
N ASP A 120 8.53 9.02 -38.67
CA ASP A 120 9.12 8.29 -39.78
C ASP A 120 8.16 8.22 -40.99
N ASP A 121 6.86 8.01 -40.75
CA ASP A 121 5.80 8.03 -41.78
C ASP A 121 5.69 9.41 -42.46
N VAL A 122 5.72 10.49 -41.69
CA VAL A 122 5.72 11.86 -42.22
C VAL A 122 7.01 12.16 -42.99
N THR A 123 8.17 11.60 -42.57
CA THR A 123 9.44 11.74 -43.30
C THR A 123 9.41 11.00 -44.63
N ALA A 124 8.78 9.83 -44.67
CA ALA A 124 8.62 9.01 -45.88
C ALA A 124 7.65 9.61 -46.91
N MET A 125 6.85 10.60 -46.51
CA MET A 125 5.91 11.30 -47.38
C MET A 125 6.62 11.92 -48.60
N LYS A 126 6.05 11.71 -49.78
CA LYS A 126 6.55 12.33 -51.01
C LYS A 126 6.22 13.82 -51.01
N VAL A 127 7.28 14.63 -51.13
CA VAL A 127 7.28 16.08 -50.86
C VAL A 127 6.85 16.93 -52.06
N GLY A 128 6.98 16.38 -53.26
CA GLY A 128 6.53 17.03 -54.48
C GLY A 128 6.33 16.04 -55.61
N GLU A 129 5.25 16.20 -56.38
CA GLU A 129 4.98 15.40 -57.57
C GLU A 129 4.41 16.25 -58.69
N ALA A 130 4.90 16.04 -59.91
CA ALA A 130 4.33 16.63 -61.11
C ALA A 130 3.14 15.80 -61.58
N VAL A 131 1.94 16.36 -61.51
CA VAL A 131 0.68 15.72 -61.91
C VAL A 131 0.10 16.45 -63.12
N GLY A 132 0.38 15.93 -64.32
CA GLY A 132 -0.05 16.54 -65.57
C GLY A 132 0.63 17.89 -65.80
N VAL A 133 -0.16 18.97 -65.87
CA VAL A 133 0.37 20.36 -65.97
C VAL A 133 0.51 21.06 -64.61
N LEU A 134 0.24 20.36 -63.51
CA LEU A 134 0.30 20.89 -62.15
C LEU A 134 1.48 20.30 -61.38
N HIS A 135 2.02 21.06 -60.43
CA HIS A 135 2.96 20.56 -59.44
C HIS A 135 2.29 20.61 -58.07
N VAL A 136 2.16 19.46 -57.41
CA VAL A 136 1.62 19.37 -56.06
C VAL A 136 2.79 19.40 -55.09
N ASP A 137 2.83 20.44 -54.25
CA ASP A 137 3.85 20.63 -53.22
C ASP A 137 3.26 20.33 -51.83
N SER A 138 3.89 19.40 -51.10
CA SER A 138 3.51 19.00 -49.74
C SER A 138 4.56 19.39 -48.69
N ASN A 139 5.62 20.12 -49.07
CA ASN A 139 6.66 20.62 -48.15
C ASN A 139 6.07 21.32 -46.93
N GLY A 140 5.12 22.24 -47.16
CA GLY A 140 4.49 23.02 -46.08
C GLY A 140 3.74 22.16 -45.08
N MET A 141 3.00 21.16 -45.56
CA MET A 141 2.26 20.22 -44.71
C MET A 141 3.22 19.32 -43.91
N GLN A 142 4.25 18.80 -44.57
CA GLN A 142 5.26 17.95 -43.92
C GLN A 142 5.98 18.70 -42.79
N ALA A 143 6.42 19.94 -43.03
CA ALA A 143 7.10 20.77 -42.04
C ALA A 143 6.22 21.08 -40.81
N ASP A 144 4.93 21.36 -41.04
CA ASP A 144 3.96 21.69 -40.00
C ASP A 144 3.60 20.46 -39.12
N LEU A 145 3.45 19.29 -39.75
CA LEU A 145 3.28 18.02 -39.04
C LEU A 145 4.52 17.66 -38.21
N HIS A 146 5.72 17.74 -38.80
CA HIS A 146 6.98 17.52 -38.08
C HIS A 146 7.15 18.47 -36.89
N SER A 147 6.80 19.75 -37.05
CA SER A 147 6.89 20.72 -35.95
C SER A 147 6.06 20.29 -34.75
N THR A 148 4.86 19.78 -34.99
CA THR A 148 3.96 19.32 -33.90
C THR A 148 4.46 18.02 -33.27
N LEU A 149 4.85 17.03 -34.08
CA LEU A 149 5.37 15.76 -33.59
C LEU A 149 6.65 15.92 -32.77
N ASN A 150 7.58 16.79 -33.22
CA ASN A 150 8.82 17.06 -32.49
C ASN A 150 8.53 17.76 -31.16
N LYS A 151 7.58 18.72 -31.12
CA LYS A 151 7.13 19.33 -29.86
C LYS A 151 6.55 18.29 -28.90
N ALA A 152 5.69 17.39 -29.38
CA ALA A 152 5.11 16.34 -28.56
C ALA A 152 6.17 15.37 -28.01
N LEU A 153 7.12 14.95 -28.85
CA LEU A 153 8.27 14.13 -28.44
C LEU A 153 9.13 14.84 -27.40
N ASP A 154 9.42 16.13 -27.57
CA ASP A 154 10.24 16.88 -26.62
C ASP A 154 9.54 17.09 -25.27
N VAL A 155 8.22 17.31 -25.27
CA VAL A 155 7.41 17.32 -24.05
C VAL A 155 7.46 15.97 -23.34
N LEU A 156 7.34 14.86 -24.08
CA LEU A 156 7.40 13.51 -23.54
C LEU A 156 8.79 13.20 -22.95
N LYS A 157 9.87 13.62 -23.61
CA LYS A 157 11.25 13.51 -23.08
C LYS A 157 11.41 14.28 -21.76
N GLN A 158 10.88 15.50 -21.69
CA GLN A 158 10.94 16.32 -20.46
C GLN A 158 10.19 15.64 -19.31
N LEU A 159 8.97 15.15 -19.57
CA LEU A 159 8.18 14.42 -18.57
C LEU A 159 8.89 13.14 -18.11
N LEU A 160 9.44 12.37 -19.05
CA LEU A 160 10.19 11.15 -18.74
C LEU A 160 11.44 11.46 -17.89
N THR A 161 12.15 12.55 -18.20
CA THR A 161 13.32 12.98 -17.41
C THR A 161 12.94 13.29 -15.96
N VAL A 162 11.85 14.04 -15.76
CA VAL A 162 11.37 14.39 -14.41
C VAL A 162 10.91 13.14 -13.65
N ALA A 163 10.19 12.24 -14.33
CA ALA A 163 9.73 10.99 -13.73
C ALA A 163 10.91 10.08 -13.37
N ALA A 164 11.89 9.93 -14.26
CA ALA A 164 13.09 9.11 -14.05
C ALA A 164 13.92 9.64 -12.88
N ARG A 165 14.14 10.95 -12.78
CA ARG A 165 14.81 11.58 -11.64
C ARG A 165 14.11 11.26 -10.33
N LYS A 166 12.79 11.47 -10.27
CA LYS A 166 12.01 11.23 -9.06
C LYS A 166 12.09 9.76 -8.62
N GLN A 167 11.96 8.84 -9.57
CA GLN A 167 12.06 7.41 -9.29
C GLN A 167 13.47 7.01 -8.85
N CYS A 168 14.50 7.52 -9.52
CA CYS A 168 15.91 7.28 -9.18
C CYS A 168 16.22 7.69 -7.72
N LEU A 169 15.82 8.90 -7.31
CA LEU A 169 16.02 9.38 -5.94
C LEU A 169 15.26 8.53 -4.91
N SER A 170 14.01 8.16 -5.22
CA SER A 170 13.21 7.31 -4.33
C SER A 170 13.83 5.92 -4.15
N VAL A 171 14.33 5.32 -5.24
CA VAL A 171 14.96 4.00 -5.21
C VAL A 171 16.32 4.07 -4.51
N LEU A 172 17.11 5.11 -4.77
CA LEU A 172 18.39 5.38 -4.10
C LEU A 172 18.20 5.50 -2.57
N GLU A 173 17.25 6.31 -2.10
CA GLU A 173 16.97 6.45 -0.66
C GLU A 173 16.55 5.10 -0.04
N THR A 174 15.83 4.27 -0.80
CA THR A 174 15.45 2.93 -0.36
C THR A 174 16.71 2.07 -0.20
N PHE A 175 17.59 1.98 -1.20
CA PHE A 175 18.83 1.19 -1.10
C PHE A 175 19.76 1.66 0.01
N ILE A 176 19.88 2.97 0.26
CA ILE A 176 20.63 3.51 1.41
C ILE A 176 20.07 2.99 2.74
N LYS A 177 18.74 2.98 2.90
CA LYS A 177 18.10 2.44 4.11
C LYS A 177 18.29 0.93 4.25
N LEU A 178 18.28 0.19 3.15
CA LEU A 178 18.46 -1.26 3.14
C LEU A 178 19.90 -1.65 3.48
N GLU A 179 20.88 -0.99 2.88
CA GLU A 179 22.30 -1.19 3.18
C GLU A 179 22.60 -0.92 4.66
N LYS A 180 22.08 0.18 5.22
CA LYS A 180 22.26 0.49 6.65
C LYS A 180 21.68 -0.59 7.57
N LYS A 181 20.54 -1.17 7.23
CA LYS A 181 19.93 -2.28 8.01
C LYS A 181 20.79 -3.54 7.98
N LEU A 182 21.46 -3.80 6.85
CA LEU A 182 22.36 -4.93 6.68
C LEU A 182 23.75 -4.67 7.24
N GLY A 183 24.11 -3.43 7.60
CA GLY A 183 25.41 -3.08 8.19
C GLY A 183 25.56 -3.47 9.66
N ASP A 184 24.47 -3.67 10.39
CA ASP A 184 24.52 -4.04 11.80
C ASP A 184 25.07 -5.48 11.97
N ARG A 185 25.98 -5.68 12.92
CA ARG A 185 26.60 -6.99 13.24
C ARG A 185 26.30 -7.36 14.70
N PRO A 186 25.09 -7.83 15.01
CA PRO A 186 24.68 -8.07 16.39
C PRO A 186 25.27 -9.36 16.98
N VAL A 187 25.89 -9.24 18.16
CA VAL A 187 26.51 -10.36 18.88
C VAL A 187 25.52 -11.05 19.85
N LYS A 188 24.49 -10.34 20.31
CA LYS A 188 23.50 -10.88 21.26
C LYS A 188 22.45 -11.70 20.52
N LEU A 189 22.00 -12.80 21.13
CA LEU A 189 21.00 -13.71 20.56
C LEU A 189 19.71 -12.99 20.10
N GLU A 190 19.15 -12.10 20.94
CA GLU A 190 17.91 -11.39 20.61
C GLU A 190 18.07 -10.49 19.37
N ASN A 191 19.18 -9.74 19.33
CA ASN A 191 19.48 -8.85 18.21
C ASN A 191 19.86 -9.64 16.95
N PHE A 192 20.52 -10.79 17.10
CA PHE A 192 20.85 -11.69 16.00
C PHE A 192 19.60 -12.33 15.39
N ALA A 193 18.64 -12.75 16.22
CA ALA A 193 17.37 -13.27 15.72
C ALA A 193 16.56 -12.19 14.97
N ALA A 194 16.52 -10.96 15.47
CA ALA A 194 15.90 -9.85 14.76
C ALA A 194 16.60 -9.54 13.42
N PHE A 195 17.95 -9.57 13.41
CA PHE A 195 18.74 -9.39 12.19
C PHE A 195 18.50 -10.50 11.17
N TYR A 196 18.47 -11.76 11.60
CA TYR A 196 18.19 -12.89 10.72
C TYR A 196 16.76 -12.86 10.15
N ALA A 197 15.76 -12.45 10.95
CA ALA A 197 14.40 -12.25 10.44
C ALA A 197 14.35 -11.16 9.36
N ASN A 198 15.05 -10.04 9.58
CA ASN A 198 15.17 -8.98 8.59
C ASN A 198 15.89 -9.47 7.32
N ASP A 199 16.96 -10.27 7.46
CA ASP A 199 17.72 -10.80 6.32
C ASP A 199 16.85 -11.74 5.45
N VAL A 200 16.05 -12.60 6.07
CA VAL A 200 15.07 -13.45 5.37
C VAL A 200 14.02 -12.60 4.63
N GLU A 201 13.42 -11.61 5.30
CA GLU A 201 12.44 -10.70 4.67
C GLU A 201 13.05 -9.91 3.49
N LEU A 202 14.30 -9.46 3.65
CA LEU A 202 15.05 -8.78 2.60
C LEU A 202 15.38 -9.71 1.43
N GLY A 203 15.70 -10.97 1.71
CA GLY A 203 15.91 -12.01 0.71
C GLY A 203 14.67 -12.25 -0.14
N GLU A 204 13.50 -12.37 0.49
CA GLU A 204 12.20 -12.52 -0.22
C GLU A 204 11.85 -11.27 -1.03
N SER A 205 12.13 -10.08 -0.48
CA SER A 205 11.83 -8.80 -1.13
C SER A 205 12.88 -8.38 -2.17
N LYS A 206 14.00 -9.10 -2.31
CA LYS A 206 15.11 -8.76 -3.22
C LYS A 206 14.64 -8.56 -4.65
N ALA A 207 13.82 -9.48 -5.16
CA ALA A 207 13.31 -9.42 -6.54
C ALA A 207 12.55 -8.10 -6.83
N LYS A 208 11.74 -7.64 -5.87
CA LYS A 208 10.97 -6.39 -5.98
C LYS A 208 11.88 -5.16 -6.05
N TYR A 209 12.95 -5.13 -5.25
CA TYR A 209 13.92 -4.03 -5.28
C TYR A 209 14.75 -4.04 -6.57
N THR A 210 15.14 -5.21 -7.06
CA THR A 210 15.81 -5.37 -8.36
C THR A 210 14.93 -4.91 -9.52
N GLU A 211 13.64 -5.26 -9.52
CA GLU A 211 12.68 -4.78 -10.52
C GLU A 211 12.53 -3.25 -10.49
N SER A 212 12.44 -2.66 -9.29
CA SER A 212 12.36 -1.21 -9.11
C SER A 212 13.61 -0.48 -9.63
N ASN A 213 14.80 -1.07 -9.45
CA ASN A 213 16.05 -0.55 -10.01
C ASN A 213 16.05 -0.68 -11.54
N GLN A 214 15.63 -1.82 -12.09
CA GLN A 214 15.56 -2.04 -13.53
C GLN A 214 14.61 -1.03 -14.21
N MET A 215 13.49 -0.70 -13.58
CA MET A 215 12.56 0.32 -14.08
C MET A 215 13.24 1.69 -14.25
N VAL A 216 14.13 2.09 -13.33
CA VAL A 216 14.90 3.34 -13.45
C VAL A 216 15.88 3.27 -14.62
N LEU A 217 16.59 2.15 -14.78
CA LEU A 217 17.50 1.92 -15.90
C LEU A 217 16.75 1.99 -17.24
N ASP A 218 15.60 1.32 -17.34
CA ASP A 218 14.77 1.31 -18.54
C ASP A 218 14.23 2.70 -18.90
N MET A 219 13.93 3.54 -17.91
CA MET A 219 13.48 4.93 -18.14
C MET A 219 14.60 5.79 -18.74
N TYR A 220 15.83 5.69 -18.22
CA TYR A 220 16.96 6.43 -18.75
C TYR A 220 17.43 5.89 -20.10
N ASP A 221 17.38 4.57 -20.31
CA ASP A 221 17.66 3.93 -21.60
C ASP A 221 16.65 4.33 -22.68
N MET A 222 15.36 4.44 -22.32
CA MET A 222 14.35 4.98 -23.22
C MET A 222 14.66 6.44 -23.57
N LEU A 223 15.05 7.27 -22.60
CA LEU A 223 15.40 8.66 -22.86
C LEU A 223 16.56 8.78 -23.86
N THR A 224 17.61 7.97 -23.73
CA THR A 224 18.77 7.98 -24.64
C THR A 224 18.42 7.43 -26.02
N THR A 225 17.64 6.34 -26.09
CA THR A 225 17.22 5.71 -27.34
C THR A 225 16.47 6.67 -28.26
N TYR A 226 15.61 7.53 -27.71
CA TYR A 226 14.85 8.52 -28.48
C TYR A 226 15.55 9.90 -28.59
N GLY A 227 16.87 9.95 -28.38
CA GLY A 227 17.70 11.14 -28.60
C GLY A 227 17.62 12.20 -27.49
N GLY A 228 17.07 11.85 -26.33
CA GLY A 228 17.18 12.65 -25.11
C GLY A 228 18.57 12.56 -24.51
N LYS A 229 19.01 13.63 -23.84
CA LYS A 229 20.27 13.64 -23.07
C LYS A 229 19.94 13.59 -21.60
N ILE A 230 20.63 12.71 -20.87
CA ILE A 230 20.54 12.64 -19.42
C ILE A 230 21.22 13.88 -18.84
N PRO A 231 20.55 14.70 -18.01
CA PRO A 231 21.18 15.83 -17.35
C PRO A 231 22.37 15.38 -16.48
N PRO A 232 23.47 16.16 -16.36
CA PRO A 232 24.64 15.75 -15.57
C PRO A 232 24.34 15.38 -14.12
N ASN A 233 23.44 16.12 -13.45
CA ASN A 233 23.02 15.80 -12.09
C ASN A 233 22.27 14.46 -12.00
N ASP A 234 21.49 14.11 -13.02
CA ASP A 234 20.74 12.86 -13.07
C ASP A 234 21.67 11.68 -13.35
N GLN A 235 22.71 11.91 -14.15
CA GLN A 235 23.78 10.93 -14.38
C GLN A 235 24.53 10.62 -13.07
N LEU A 236 24.88 11.64 -12.28
CA LEU A 236 25.48 11.44 -10.96
C LEU A 236 24.59 10.60 -10.04
N ASN A 237 23.30 10.94 -9.92
CA ASN A 237 22.35 10.17 -9.10
C ASN A 237 22.19 8.72 -9.59
N LEU A 238 22.25 8.49 -10.90
CA LEU A 238 22.17 7.16 -11.50
C LEU A 238 23.41 6.34 -11.19
N ASP A 239 24.59 6.96 -11.22
CA ASP A 239 25.84 6.29 -10.89
C ASP A 239 25.94 6.01 -9.37
N ASP A 240 25.52 6.96 -8.52
CA ASP A 240 25.33 6.75 -7.08
C ASP A 240 24.37 5.58 -6.81
N LEU A 241 23.27 5.47 -7.57
CA LEU A 241 22.33 4.36 -7.45
C LEU A 241 22.99 3.01 -7.80
N LYS A 242 23.76 2.94 -8.90
CA LYS A 242 24.47 1.70 -9.28
C LYS A 242 25.50 1.30 -8.22
N ASP A 243 26.22 2.26 -7.66
CA ASP A 243 27.19 2.03 -6.59
C ASP A 243 26.47 1.52 -5.33
N MET A 244 25.35 2.12 -4.95
CA MET A 244 24.54 1.68 -3.80
C MET A 244 23.89 0.31 -4.01
N VAL A 245 23.45 -0.03 -5.22
CA VAL A 245 22.94 -1.37 -5.55
C VAL A 245 24.05 -2.42 -5.43
N THR A 246 25.26 -2.09 -5.89
CA THR A 246 26.43 -2.95 -5.75
C THR A 246 26.81 -3.13 -4.27
N ALA A 247 26.83 -2.04 -3.51
CA ALA A 247 27.07 -2.07 -2.07
C ALA A 247 26.01 -2.90 -1.32
N TYR A 248 24.73 -2.75 -1.67
CA TYR A 248 23.64 -3.54 -1.09
C TYR A 248 23.77 -5.04 -1.40
N ASN A 249 24.07 -5.43 -2.65
CA ASN A 249 24.29 -6.82 -3.00
C ASN A 249 25.47 -7.42 -2.24
N LYS A 250 26.56 -6.66 -2.12
CA LYS A 250 27.71 -7.06 -1.30
C LYS A 250 27.34 -7.18 0.18
N ALA A 251 26.57 -6.24 0.73
CA ALA A 251 26.11 -6.28 2.12
C ALA A 251 25.20 -7.48 2.40
N MET A 252 24.36 -7.89 1.44
CA MET A 252 23.55 -9.12 1.50
C MET A 252 24.42 -10.39 1.47
N GLU A 253 25.48 -10.42 0.66
CA GLU A 253 26.42 -11.56 0.64
C GLU A 253 27.21 -11.65 1.96
N GLU A 254 27.67 -10.50 2.46
CA GLU A 254 28.36 -10.41 3.75
C GLU A 254 27.45 -10.75 4.94
N SER A 255 26.16 -10.37 4.91
CA SER A 255 25.17 -10.73 5.95
C SER A 255 24.88 -12.22 5.94
N ALA A 256 24.67 -12.82 4.76
CA ALA A 256 24.46 -14.25 4.62
C ALA A 256 25.66 -15.05 5.13
N ALA A 257 26.89 -14.66 4.77
CA ALA A 257 28.11 -15.29 5.27
C ALA A 257 28.23 -15.17 6.79
N TYR A 258 27.93 -13.98 7.36
CA TYR A 258 27.94 -13.76 8.80
C TYR A 258 26.91 -14.63 9.54
N ILE A 259 25.71 -14.76 8.96
CA ILE A 259 24.65 -15.62 9.47
C ILE A 259 25.11 -17.06 9.47
N ASP A 260 25.65 -17.58 8.36
CA ASP A 260 26.09 -18.97 8.26
C ASP A 260 27.20 -19.31 9.26
N GLU A 261 28.15 -18.41 9.47
CA GLU A 261 29.22 -18.59 10.46
C GLU A 261 28.68 -18.63 11.90
N ARG A 262 27.74 -17.74 12.23
CA ARG A 262 27.27 -17.55 13.63
C ARG A 262 26.06 -18.39 14.00
N LYS A 263 25.26 -18.84 13.03
CA LYS A 263 23.98 -19.54 13.25
C LYS A 263 24.15 -20.76 14.13
N ALA A 264 25.14 -21.61 13.87
CA ALA A 264 25.40 -22.80 14.70
C ALA A 264 25.71 -22.45 16.17
N GLY A 265 26.53 -21.42 16.39
CA GLY A 265 26.84 -20.92 17.73
C GLY A 265 25.61 -20.35 18.44
N MET A 266 24.78 -19.59 17.73
CA MET A 266 23.56 -19.00 18.28
C MET A 266 22.49 -20.05 18.59
N ILE A 267 22.39 -21.11 17.80
CA ILE A 267 21.53 -22.27 18.10
C ILE A 267 21.97 -22.95 19.41
N SER A 268 23.28 -23.12 19.63
CA SER A 268 23.81 -23.68 20.87
C SER A 268 23.48 -22.79 22.08
N VAL A 269 23.62 -21.47 21.94
CA VAL A 269 23.23 -20.51 22.99
C VAL A 269 21.73 -20.56 23.26
N LEU A 270 20.89 -20.63 22.22
CA LEU A 270 19.44 -20.78 22.36
C LEU A 270 19.08 -22.06 23.11
N GLN A 271 19.66 -23.20 22.74
CA GLN A 271 19.44 -24.48 23.41
C GLN A 271 19.86 -24.45 24.88
N LYS A 272 20.99 -23.79 25.20
CA LYS A 272 21.43 -23.60 26.59
C LYS A 272 20.42 -22.75 27.37
N ASN A 273 20.02 -21.59 26.82
CA ASN A 273 19.06 -20.69 27.47
C ASN A 273 17.68 -21.34 27.63
N ALA A 274 17.25 -22.17 26.68
CA ALA A 274 16.01 -22.94 26.77
C ALA A 274 16.07 -23.97 27.90
N LYS A 275 17.20 -24.70 28.04
CA LYS A 275 17.42 -25.64 29.16
C LYS A 275 17.39 -24.92 30.51
N GLU A 276 18.03 -23.76 30.61
CA GLU A 276 18.01 -22.93 31.83
C GLU A 276 16.58 -22.45 32.16
N MET A 277 15.82 -22.00 31.15
CA MET A 277 14.41 -21.62 31.33
C MET A 277 13.55 -22.80 31.78
N PHE A 278 13.73 -24.00 31.23
CA PHE A 278 13.01 -25.19 31.69
C PHE A 278 13.39 -25.60 33.13
N ALA A 279 14.65 -25.38 33.54
CA ALA A 279 15.07 -25.58 34.92
C ALA A 279 14.42 -24.54 35.87
N ASP A 280 14.37 -23.27 35.47
CA ASP A 280 13.66 -22.23 36.21
C ASP A 280 12.16 -22.54 36.33
N LEU A 281 11.53 -23.00 35.24
CA LEU A 281 10.14 -23.43 35.23
C LEU A 281 9.92 -24.61 36.19
N GLN A 282 10.83 -25.59 36.21
CA GLN A 282 10.76 -26.71 37.14
C GLN A 282 10.87 -26.21 38.59
N ALA A 283 11.75 -25.25 38.90
CA ALA A 283 11.83 -24.67 40.24
C ALA A 283 10.53 -23.94 40.65
N VAL A 284 9.85 -23.28 39.70
CA VAL A 284 8.52 -22.68 39.93
C VAL A 284 7.46 -23.74 40.20
N VAL A 285 7.48 -24.85 39.45
CA VAL A 285 6.58 -26.00 39.67
C VAL A 285 6.85 -26.67 41.02
N ASP A 286 8.11 -26.88 41.38
CA ASP A 286 8.50 -27.46 42.66
C ASP A 286 8.10 -26.54 43.82
N ASP A 287 8.18 -25.21 43.67
CA ASP A 287 7.67 -24.28 44.67
C ASP A 287 6.14 -24.37 44.79
N MET A 288 5.39 -24.48 43.68
CA MET A 288 3.95 -24.75 43.71
C MET A 288 3.62 -26.03 44.48
N HIS A 289 4.40 -27.10 44.25
CA HIS A 289 4.20 -28.42 44.87
C HIS A 289 4.79 -28.53 46.28
N SER A 290 5.50 -27.52 46.78
CA SER A 290 6.10 -27.50 48.12
C SER A 290 5.10 -27.56 49.28
N GLY A 291 3.80 -27.57 49.00
CA GLY A 291 2.70 -27.60 49.98
C GLY A 291 2.56 -26.31 50.79
N LYS A 292 3.36 -25.27 50.48
CA LYS A 292 3.25 -23.95 51.14
C LYS A 292 1.90 -23.29 50.86
N TYR A 293 1.33 -23.55 49.69
CA TYR A 293 0.11 -22.92 49.17
C TYR A 293 -1.18 -23.68 49.52
N ASP A 294 -1.09 -24.82 50.22
CA ASP A 294 -2.23 -25.64 50.64
C ASP A 294 -2.50 -25.53 52.16
N LYS A 295 -1.67 -24.76 52.88
CA LYS A 295 -1.82 -24.55 54.32
C LYS A 295 -2.92 -23.54 54.63
N ALA A 296 -4.07 -24.05 55.08
CA ALA A 296 -5.26 -23.26 55.41
C ALA A 296 -5.10 -22.26 56.57
N GLU A 297 -4.08 -22.41 57.44
CA GLU A 297 -3.92 -21.56 58.64
C GLU A 297 -3.31 -20.17 58.36
N LYS A 298 -2.68 -19.96 57.20
CA LYS A 298 -2.01 -18.69 56.89
C LYS A 298 -3.01 -17.56 56.56
N PRO A 299 -2.68 -16.29 56.86
CA PRO A 299 -3.53 -15.16 56.50
C PRO A 299 -3.61 -15.00 54.97
N PRO A 300 -4.81 -14.89 54.38
CA PRO A 300 -5.01 -14.82 52.92
C PRO A 300 -4.19 -13.71 52.24
N LYS A 301 -4.06 -12.55 52.89
CA LYS A 301 -3.27 -11.41 52.37
C LYS A 301 -1.79 -11.74 52.11
N LYS A 302 -1.12 -12.42 53.05
CA LYS A 302 0.30 -12.81 52.89
C LYS A 302 0.48 -13.90 51.84
N MET A 303 -0.49 -14.81 51.71
CA MET A 303 -0.42 -15.86 50.69
C MET A 303 -0.63 -15.29 49.27
N MET A 304 -1.50 -14.29 49.13
CA MET A 304 -1.67 -13.55 47.87
C MET A 304 -0.39 -12.81 47.45
N GLU A 305 0.40 -12.29 48.39
CA GLU A 305 1.72 -11.69 48.09
C GLU A 305 2.69 -12.74 47.53
N HIS A 306 2.82 -13.90 48.17
CA HIS A 306 3.66 -14.99 47.67
C HIS A 306 3.20 -15.52 46.30
N ILE A 307 1.89 -15.65 46.08
CA ILE A 307 1.36 -16.05 44.76
C ILE A 307 1.63 -14.98 43.70
N LYS A 308 1.60 -13.69 44.05
CA LYS A 308 1.98 -12.61 43.13
C LYS A 308 3.46 -12.67 42.76
N GLU A 309 4.34 -12.96 43.71
CA GLU A 309 5.78 -13.17 43.45
C GLU A 309 6.01 -14.37 42.54
N LEU A 310 5.34 -15.49 42.81
CA LEU A 310 5.39 -16.69 41.97
C LEU A 310 4.82 -16.44 40.57
N THR A 311 3.74 -15.67 40.45
CA THR A 311 3.17 -15.27 39.16
C THR A 311 4.14 -14.42 38.35
N LYS A 312 4.92 -13.54 39.01
CA LYS A 312 5.96 -12.76 38.33
C LYS A 312 7.09 -13.65 37.81
N SER A 313 7.54 -14.64 38.60
CA SER A 313 8.59 -15.56 38.13
C SER A 313 8.10 -16.46 37.00
N PHE A 314 6.85 -16.93 37.07
CA PHE A 314 6.20 -17.69 36.00
C PHE A 314 6.06 -16.87 34.71
N ASN A 315 5.55 -15.64 34.79
CA ASN A 315 5.38 -14.77 33.62
C ASN A 315 6.73 -14.48 32.93
N SER A 316 7.81 -14.33 33.69
CA SER A 316 9.17 -14.22 33.13
C SER A 316 9.60 -15.48 32.37
N CYS A 317 9.22 -16.67 32.85
CA CYS A 317 9.47 -17.93 32.14
C CYS A 317 8.58 -18.07 30.89
N ASP A 318 7.30 -17.68 30.97
CA ASP A 318 6.35 -17.71 29.85
C ASP A 318 6.78 -16.75 28.71
N GLU A 319 7.21 -15.54 29.04
CA GLU A 319 7.75 -14.61 28.05
C GLU A 319 9.02 -15.15 27.38
N ARG A 320 9.95 -15.73 28.15
CA ARG A 320 11.15 -16.38 27.61
C ARG A 320 10.79 -17.57 26.72
N ALA A 321 9.83 -18.40 27.13
CA ALA A 321 9.35 -19.54 26.36
C ALA A 321 8.77 -19.10 25.00
N LYS A 322 7.92 -18.07 24.97
CA LYS A 322 7.37 -17.50 23.73
C LYS A 322 8.46 -16.96 22.81
N ARG A 323 9.45 -16.25 23.35
CA ARG A 323 10.61 -15.75 22.57
C ARG A 323 11.41 -16.90 21.97
N PHE A 324 11.74 -17.92 22.77
CA PHE A 324 12.53 -19.06 22.30
C PHE A 324 11.77 -19.91 21.27
N ALA A 325 10.46 -20.13 21.45
CA ALA A 325 9.63 -20.77 20.43
C ALA A 325 9.64 -20.00 19.10
N GLY A 326 9.57 -18.66 19.16
CA GLY A 326 9.72 -17.81 17.98
C GLY A 326 11.07 -17.95 17.31
N TYR A 327 12.16 -18.00 18.08
CA TYR A 327 13.52 -18.20 17.55
C TYR A 327 13.73 -19.61 16.97
N GLU A 328 13.18 -20.65 17.59
CA GLU A 328 13.22 -22.02 17.06
C GLU A 328 12.53 -22.11 15.70
N SER A 329 11.33 -21.51 15.57
CA SER A 329 10.63 -21.42 14.30
C SER A 329 11.43 -20.64 13.25
N LEU A 330 12.04 -19.52 13.65
CA LEU A 330 12.81 -18.68 12.75
C LEU A 330 14.06 -19.41 12.22
N PHE A 331 14.79 -20.13 13.08
CA PHE A 331 15.97 -20.90 12.67
C PHE A 331 15.63 -22.22 11.97
N GLY A 332 14.35 -22.59 11.87
CA GLY A 332 13.90 -23.84 11.27
C GLY A 332 14.21 -25.07 12.12
N LEU A 333 14.27 -24.91 13.44
CA LEU A 333 14.50 -25.99 14.41
C LEU A 333 13.18 -26.69 14.74
N GLN A 334 13.27 -27.95 15.20
CA GLN A 334 12.11 -28.66 15.76
C GLN A 334 11.63 -27.90 17.02
N PRO A 335 10.33 -27.55 17.11
CA PRO A 335 9.80 -26.86 18.28
C PRO A 335 10.01 -27.69 19.54
N SER A 336 10.52 -27.07 20.60
CA SER A 336 10.58 -27.70 21.92
C SER A 336 9.17 -27.95 22.48
N ASP A 337 9.01 -28.96 23.35
CA ASP A 337 7.71 -29.25 23.99
C ASP A 337 7.41 -28.23 25.10
N TYR A 338 6.73 -27.15 24.74
CA TYR A 338 6.27 -26.12 25.68
C TYR A 338 4.97 -26.49 26.41
N SER A 339 4.42 -27.70 26.25
CA SER A 339 3.18 -28.11 26.94
C SER A 339 3.30 -28.06 28.47
N ARG A 340 4.52 -28.18 29.00
CA ARG A 340 4.83 -28.02 30.42
C ARG A 340 4.56 -26.60 30.93
N VAL A 341 4.77 -25.58 30.10
CA VAL A 341 4.47 -24.18 30.44
C VAL A 341 2.95 -23.99 30.59
N ASP A 342 2.17 -24.58 29.68
CA ASP A 342 0.70 -24.53 29.74
C ASP A 342 0.14 -25.26 30.96
N GLN A 343 0.74 -26.39 31.32
CA GLN A 343 0.37 -27.13 32.53
C GLN A 343 0.69 -26.31 33.78
N ALA A 344 1.88 -25.74 33.88
CA ALA A 344 2.28 -24.87 34.99
C ALA A 344 1.38 -23.62 35.11
N ASN A 345 0.96 -23.02 33.99
CA ASN A 345 0.01 -21.91 34.00
C ASN A 345 -1.34 -22.33 34.62
N LYS A 346 -1.87 -23.50 34.22
CA LYS A 346 -3.14 -24.01 34.78
C LYS A 346 -3.05 -24.24 36.28
N GLU A 347 -1.91 -24.76 36.76
CA GLU A 347 -1.66 -24.98 38.20
C GLU A 347 -1.51 -23.65 38.97
N LEU A 348 -0.79 -22.68 38.40
CA LEU A 348 -0.65 -21.36 38.99
C LEU A 348 -2.00 -20.62 39.07
N GLN A 349 -2.78 -20.65 37.98
CA GLN A 349 -4.13 -20.09 37.95
C GLN A 349 -5.02 -20.76 39.00
N TRP A 350 -4.85 -22.06 39.24
CA TRP A 350 -5.57 -22.75 40.30
C TRP A 350 -5.20 -22.23 41.70
N HIS A 351 -3.90 -22.12 42.02
CA HIS A 351 -3.45 -21.54 43.29
C HIS A 351 -3.90 -20.07 43.44
N SER A 352 -3.82 -19.28 42.38
CA SER A 352 -4.26 -17.88 42.40
C SER A 352 -5.75 -17.73 42.65
N ASN A 353 -6.58 -18.49 41.91
CA ASN A 353 -8.02 -18.44 42.05
C ASN A 353 -8.44 -18.82 43.47
N LYS A 354 -7.97 -19.94 44.03
CA LYS A 354 -8.43 -20.38 45.36
C LYS A 354 -8.18 -19.37 46.47
N TRP A 355 -7.03 -18.69 46.46
CA TRP A 355 -6.71 -17.69 47.46
C TRP A 355 -7.40 -16.35 47.20
N THR A 356 -7.62 -16.00 45.93
CA THR A 356 -8.41 -14.82 45.54
C THR A 356 -9.86 -14.96 45.96
N TYR A 357 -10.53 -16.08 45.64
CA TYR A 357 -11.91 -16.34 46.05
C TYR A 357 -12.06 -16.36 47.58
N LEU A 358 -11.09 -16.92 48.31
CA LEU A 358 -11.11 -16.88 49.79
C LEU A 358 -10.95 -15.45 50.34
N HIS A 359 -9.98 -14.70 49.82
CA HIS A 359 -9.72 -13.32 50.25
C HIS A 359 -10.87 -12.38 49.92
N ASP A 360 -11.39 -12.46 48.70
CA ASP A 360 -12.47 -11.61 48.21
C ASP A 360 -13.76 -11.91 48.95
N PHE A 361 -14.06 -13.19 49.22
CA PHE A 361 -15.21 -13.54 50.03
C PHE A 361 -15.08 -13.01 51.47
N ILE A 362 -13.91 -13.13 52.09
CA ILE A 362 -13.68 -12.55 53.43
C ILE A 362 -13.89 -11.04 53.42
N ASN A 363 -13.28 -10.31 52.47
CA ASN A 363 -13.45 -8.87 52.39
C ASN A 363 -14.88 -8.44 52.04
N LEU A 364 -15.57 -9.17 51.15
CA LEU A 364 -16.97 -8.92 50.83
C LEU A 364 -17.86 -9.16 52.05
N THR A 365 -17.61 -10.22 52.81
CA THR A 365 -18.35 -10.43 54.04
C THR A 365 -18.09 -9.28 55.01
N GLU A 366 -16.83 -8.90 55.26
CA GLU A 366 -16.46 -7.76 56.11
C GLU A 366 -17.09 -6.44 55.65
N SER A 367 -17.02 -6.12 54.35
CA SER A 367 -17.58 -4.89 53.77
C SER A 367 -19.09 -4.88 53.89
N TRP A 368 -19.74 -6.02 53.60
CA TRP A 368 -21.14 -6.18 53.89
C TRP A 368 -21.34 -5.89 55.37
N PHE A 369 -20.64 -6.53 56.30
CA PHE A 369 -20.79 -6.33 57.77
C PHE A 369 -20.60 -4.89 58.25
N GLU A 370 -19.91 -4.04 57.49
CA GLU A 370 -19.64 -2.63 57.83
C GLU A 370 -20.58 -1.62 57.16
N GLU A 371 -21.10 -1.93 55.98
CA GLU A 371 -21.98 -1.03 55.22
C GLU A 371 -23.38 -0.88 55.85
N TYR A 372 -23.93 0.33 55.71
CA TYR A 372 -25.30 0.66 56.13
C TYR A 372 -26.32 -0.05 55.22
N CYS A 373 -27.37 -0.63 55.80
CA CYS A 373 -28.39 -1.42 55.10
C CYS A 373 -29.07 -0.72 53.91
N GLY A 374 -29.04 0.62 53.85
CA GLY A 374 -29.58 1.40 52.72
C GLY A 374 -28.71 1.39 51.46
N GLY A 375 -27.42 1.01 51.56
CA GLY A 375 -26.50 0.88 50.41
C GLY A 375 -26.29 -0.56 49.92
N LEU A 376 -26.86 -1.54 50.63
CA LEU A 376 -26.69 -2.97 50.35
C LEU A 376 -27.92 -3.54 49.65
N ASP A 377 -27.72 -4.09 48.45
CA ASP A 377 -28.76 -4.84 47.75
C ASP A 377 -28.79 -6.31 48.20
N PRO A 378 -29.86 -6.77 48.85
CA PRO A 378 -29.98 -8.15 49.30
C PRO A 378 -30.02 -9.17 48.16
N GLU A 379 -30.46 -8.82 46.94
CA GLU A 379 -30.44 -9.74 45.79
C GLU A 379 -29.01 -9.98 45.30
N VAL A 380 -28.20 -8.92 45.25
CA VAL A 380 -26.77 -9.00 44.86
C VAL A 380 -25.95 -9.80 45.88
N MET A 381 -26.22 -9.65 47.18
CA MET A 381 -25.56 -10.47 48.21
C MET A 381 -25.86 -11.96 48.04
N GLN A 382 -27.11 -12.31 47.73
CA GLN A 382 -27.53 -13.69 47.54
C GLN A 382 -26.93 -14.28 46.27
N SER A 383 -26.99 -13.56 45.14
CA SER A 383 -26.41 -14.02 43.87
C SER A 383 -24.91 -14.23 43.99
N THR A 384 -24.19 -13.31 44.64
CA THR A 384 -22.75 -13.42 44.88
C THR A 384 -22.44 -14.62 45.77
N THR A 385 -23.19 -14.85 46.85
CA THR A 385 -22.98 -16.01 47.72
C THR A 385 -23.24 -17.35 47.00
N ASP A 386 -24.25 -17.39 46.12
CA ASP A 386 -24.57 -18.56 45.31
C ASP A 386 -23.50 -18.83 44.24
N GLU A 387 -22.91 -17.79 43.65
CA GLU A 387 -21.77 -17.90 42.72
C GLU A 387 -20.53 -18.49 43.39
N TYR A 388 -20.14 -17.96 44.56
CA TYR A 388 -19.00 -18.49 45.32
C TYR A 388 -19.26 -19.92 45.83
N THR A 389 -20.51 -20.25 46.16
CA THR A 389 -20.91 -21.63 46.52
C THR A 389 -20.79 -22.59 45.33
N LYS A 390 -21.27 -22.20 44.15
CA LYS A 390 -21.14 -23.00 42.91
C LYS A 390 -19.68 -23.20 42.53
N TRP A 391 -18.87 -22.15 42.64
CA TRP A 391 -17.44 -22.22 42.38
C TRP A 391 -16.75 -23.17 43.36
N ASN A 392 -17.00 -23.01 44.66
CA ASN A 392 -16.41 -23.86 45.70
C ASN A 392 -16.79 -25.35 45.53
N TYR A 393 -18.05 -25.64 45.17
CA TYR A 393 -18.50 -27.00 44.86
C TYR A 393 -17.81 -27.57 43.62
N LYS A 394 -17.68 -26.78 42.54
CA LYS A 394 -17.00 -27.19 41.30
C LYS A 394 -15.52 -27.52 41.57
N ILE A 395 -14.85 -26.71 42.38
CA ILE A 395 -13.43 -26.90 42.72
C ILE A 395 -13.23 -28.06 43.70
N GLY A 396 -14.07 -28.18 44.73
CA GLY A 396 -14.04 -29.30 45.68
C GLY A 396 -14.29 -30.67 45.02
N LYS A 397 -14.99 -30.71 43.88
CA LYS A 397 -15.14 -31.93 43.07
C LYS A 397 -13.88 -32.29 42.28
N MET A 398 -13.10 -31.29 41.82
CA MET A 398 -11.89 -31.53 41.02
C MET A 398 -10.69 -31.96 41.86
N ARG A 399 -10.54 -31.43 43.08
CA ARG A 399 -9.50 -31.84 44.04
C ARG A 399 -10.11 -31.90 45.44
N LYS A 400 -10.36 -33.12 45.92
CA LYS A 400 -11.12 -33.39 47.16
C LYS A 400 -10.36 -33.09 48.47
N ASP A 401 -9.04 -32.95 48.41
CA ASP A 401 -8.15 -32.91 49.58
C ASP A 401 -7.50 -31.54 49.86
N ASP A 402 -8.05 -30.43 49.33
CA ASP A 402 -7.51 -29.08 49.57
C ASP A 402 -8.13 -28.42 50.82
N ALA A 403 -7.29 -28.17 51.83
CA ALA A 403 -7.68 -27.56 53.09
C ALA A 403 -8.17 -26.09 52.95
N VAL A 404 -7.74 -25.37 51.91
CA VAL A 404 -8.15 -23.97 51.65
C VAL A 404 -9.58 -23.92 51.11
N VAL A 405 -9.93 -24.86 50.23
CA VAL A 405 -11.29 -25.03 49.68
C VAL A 405 -12.25 -25.51 50.78
N ALA A 406 -11.79 -26.40 51.66
CA ALA A 406 -12.55 -26.79 52.85
C ALA A 406 -12.78 -25.60 53.80
N ARG A 407 -11.78 -24.74 54.00
CA ARG A 407 -11.92 -23.50 54.78
C ARG A 407 -12.96 -22.57 54.15
N LEU A 408 -12.88 -22.30 52.85
CA LEU A 408 -13.88 -21.49 52.15
C LEU A 408 -15.28 -22.09 52.25
N HIS A 409 -15.40 -23.43 52.19
CA HIS A 409 -16.67 -24.11 52.39
C HIS A 409 -17.28 -23.84 53.77
N SER A 410 -16.50 -24.00 54.84
CA SER A 410 -16.98 -23.73 56.20
C SER A 410 -17.40 -22.26 56.37
N TYR A 411 -16.63 -21.31 55.83
CA TYR A 411 -16.99 -19.89 55.85
C TYR A 411 -18.27 -19.59 55.05
N LEU A 412 -18.48 -20.24 53.91
CA LEU A 412 -19.70 -20.11 53.11
C LEU A 412 -20.93 -20.69 53.84
N GLU A 413 -20.81 -21.85 54.48
CA GLU A 413 -21.91 -22.45 55.25
C GLU A 413 -22.26 -21.63 56.50
N GLU A 414 -21.25 -21.12 57.22
CA GLU A 414 -21.45 -20.16 58.29
C GLU A 414 -22.17 -18.90 57.79
N PHE A 415 -21.70 -18.31 56.69
CA PHE A 415 -22.33 -17.12 56.14
C PHE A 415 -23.78 -17.37 55.67
N LYS A 416 -24.08 -18.52 55.07
CA LYS A 416 -25.45 -18.92 54.68
C LYS A 416 -26.40 -18.99 55.87
N LEU A 417 -25.93 -19.37 57.06
CA LEU A 417 -26.75 -19.35 58.29
C LEU A 417 -27.13 -17.91 58.70
N HIS A 418 -26.27 -16.93 58.41
CA HIS A 418 -26.45 -15.53 58.80
C HIS A 418 -27.05 -14.65 57.71
N LEU A 419 -26.99 -15.06 56.45
CA LEU A 419 -27.50 -14.35 55.28
C LEU A 419 -29.01 -14.03 55.38
N PRO A 420 -29.91 -14.96 55.79
CA PRO A 420 -31.35 -14.68 55.94
C PRO A 420 -31.63 -13.63 57.01
N LEU A 421 -30.85 -13.63 58.10
CA LEU A 421 -30.94 -12.62 59.17
C LEU A 421 -30.51 -11.25 58.64
N ARG A 422 -29.45 -11.25 57.82
CA ARG A 422 -28.93 -10.15 56.99
C ARG A 422 -29.99 -9.44 56.18
N MET A 423 -30.51 -10.20 55.24
CA MET A 423 -31.50 -9.75 54.28
C MET A 423 -32.79 -9.28 54.97
N ARG A 424 -33.20 -9.96 56.05
CA ARG A 424 -34.39 -9.56 56.81
C ARG A 424 -34.18 -8.23 57.53
N ALA A 425 -33.00 -7.97 58.09
CA ALA A 425 -32.67 -6.68 58.67
C ALA A 425 -32.66 -5.56 57.61
N CYS A 426 -32.06 -5.80 56.43
CA CYS A 426 -32.00 -4.80 55.36
C CYS A 426 -33.38 -4.48 54.76
N ARG A 427 -34.23 -5.49 54.53
CA ARG A 427 -35.61 -5.31 54.04
C ARG A 427 -36.53 -4.60 55.05
N LEU A 428 -36.27 -4.75 56.34
CA LEU A 428 -37.04 -4.09 57.40
C LEU A 428 -36.67 -2.60 57.55
N GLU A 429 -35.46 -2.20 57.17
CA GLU A 429 -35.01 -0.80 57.21
C GLU A 429 -35.49 0.02 56.01
N THR A 430 -35.61 -0.58 54.82
CA THR A 430 -36.18 0.08 53.63
C THR A 430 -37.72 0.22 53.71
N SER A 431 -38.38 -0.63 54.51
CA SER A 431 -39.81 -0.57 54.80
C SER A 431 -40.13 0.42 55.94
N SER A 432 -39.99 1.73 55.69
CA SER A 432 -40.60 2.93 56.32
C SER A 432 -41.12 2.97 57.79
N LYS A 433 -40.86 2.00 58.68
CA LYS A 433 -41.29 1.99 60.09
C LYS A 433 -40.23 1.31 60.98
N PRO A 434 -39.45 2.07 61.77
CA PRO A 434 -38.48 1.50 62.70
C PRO A 434 -39.23 0.85 63.87
N THR A 435 -39.40 -0.47 63.82
CA THR A 435 -39.98 -1.25 64.93
C THR A 435 -38.88 -1.71 65.88
N ARG A 436 -39.20 -1.83 67.19
CA ARG A 436 -38.29 -2.34 68.25
C ARG A 436 -37.58 -3.67 67.90
N ARG A 437 -38.16 -4.45 66.96
CA ARG A 437 -37.56 -5.67 66.40
C ARG A 437 -36.29 -5.41 65.58
N ALA A 438 -36.19 -4.31 64.85
CA ALA A 438 -34.98 -3.95 64.10
C ALA A 438 -33.82 -3.63 65.06
N ALA A 439 -34.08 -2.96 66.18
CA ALA A 439 -33.08 -2.68 67.21
C ALA A 439 -32.60 -3.96 67.93
N ALA A 440 -33.52 -4.90 68.23
CA ALA A 440 -33.16 -6.19 68.83
C ALA A 440 -32.33 -7.07 67.88
N LEU A 441 -32.65 -7.07 66.59
CA LEU A 441 -31.87 -7.77 65.56
C LEU A 441 -30.48 -7.15 65.39
N ARG A 442 -30.35 -5.81 65.41
CA ARG A 442 -29.04 -5.12 65.40
C ARG A 442 -28.18 -5.52 66.62
N ILE A 443 -28.75 -5.64 67.81
CA ILE A 443 -28.03 -6.03 69.03
C ILE A 443 -27.57 -7.50 68.96
N GLY A 444 -28.45 -8.41 68.49
CA GLY A 444 -28.08 -9.81 68.26
C GLY A 444 -26.96 -9.96 67.23
N TRP A 445 -26.98 -9.11 66.20
CA TRP A 445 -25.95 -9.04 65.16
C TRP A 445 -24.61 -8.50 65.68
N TRP A 446 -24.64 -7.46 66.51
CA TRP A 446 -23.42 -6.89 67.11
C TRP A 446 -22.75 -7.87 68.08
N ARG A 447 -23.54 -8.68 68.80
CA ARG A 447 -23.06 -9.77 69.66
C ARG A 447 -22.42 -10.92 68.87
N TRP A 448 -22.95 -11.24 67.70
CA TRP A 448 -22.36 -12.24 66.80
C TRP A 448 -21.04 -11.72 66.19
N ARG A 449 -20.99 -10.46 65.75
CA ARG A 449 -19.75 -9.81 65.25
C ARG A 449 -18.61 -9.88 66.29
N THR A 450 -18.92 -9.63 67.56
CA THR A 450 -17.94 -9.72 68.66
C THR A 450 -17.51 -11.15 68.99
N ALA A 451 -18.33 -12.16 68.66
CA ALA A 451 -17.96 -13.57 68.79
C ALA A 451 -17.10 -14.07 67.62
N CYS A 452 -17.42 -13.70 66.38
CA CYS A 452 -16.62 -14.07 65.20
C CYS A 452 -15.25 -13.38 65.16
N LEU A 453 -15.13 -12.11 65.59
CA LEU A 453 -13.84 -11.42 65.74
C LEU A 453 -12.95 -12.03 66.85
N ARG A 454 -13.52 -12.70 67.85
CA ARG A 454 -12.75 -13.48 68.85
C ARG A 454 -12.34 -14.84 68.29
N ALA A 455 -13.19 -15.49 67.51
CA ALA A 455 -12.87 -16.76 66.86
C ALA A 455 -11.75 -16.63 65.82
N SER A 456 -11.63 -15.48 65.14
CA SER A 456 -10.53 -15.19 64.21
C SER A 456 -9.18 -14.87 64.90
N THR A 457 -9.15 -14.69 66.22
CA THR A 457 -7.94 -14.28 66.98
C THR A 457 -7.41 -15.29 67.99
N THR A 458 -8.12 -16.39 68.30
CA THR A 458 -7.66 -17.40 69.28
C THR A 458 -7.57 -18.84 68.73
N ARG A 459 -6.42 -19.47 69.02
CA ARG A 459 -5.96 -20.84 68.75
C ARG A 459 -6.99 -21.97 68.98
N PRO A 460 -6.81 -23.15 68.33
CA PRO A 460 -7.59 -24.33 68.64
C PRO A 460 -7.07 -24.97 69.94
N ALA A 461 -7.95 -25.19 70.92
CA ALA A 461 -7.68 -26.08 72.03
C ALA A 461 -8.92 -26.92 72.32
N SER A 462 -8.82 -28.19 71.93
CA SER A 462 -9.33 -29.38 72.61
C SER A 462 -10.76 -29.36 73.20
N GLY A 463 -11.61 -30.28 72.74
CA GLY A 463 -12.71 -30.78 73.58
C GLY A 463 -13.94 -31.28 72.84
N TRP A 464 -13.84 -32.45 72.21
CA TRP A 464 -15.02 -33.29 72.00
C TRP A 464 -15.61 -33.73 73.35
N ARG A 465 -16.89 -33.43 73.63
CA ARG A 465 -17.91 -34.36 74.18
C ARG A 465 -19.13 -33.65 74.77
N LEU A 466 -20.30 -34.27 74.51
CA LEU A 466 -21.52 -34.38 75.35
C LEU A 466 -22.35 -33.07 75.46
N LEU A 467 -23.67 -33.02 75.23
CA LEU A 467 -24.77 -33.99 75.38
C LEU A 467 -25.96 -33.58 74.49
N GLN A 468 -26.81 -34.60 74.24
CA GLN A 468 -28.25 -34.63 73.95
C GLN A 468 -29.02 -33.32 73.69
#